data_AF-A0A8J6HXW4-F1
#
_entry.id   AF-A0A8J6HXW4-F1
#
_cell.length_a   1.000
_cell.length_b   1.000
_cell.length_c   1.000
_cell.angle_alpha   90.00
_cell.angle_beta   90.00
_cell.angle_gamma   90.00
#
_symmetry.space_group_name_H-M   'P 1'
#
loop_
_entity.id
_entity.type
_entity.pdbx_description
1 polymer ?
#
loop_
_entity_poly.entity_id
_entity_poly.type
_entity_poly.pdbx_seq_one_letter_code
_entity_poly.pdbx_strand_id
1 'polypeptide(L)'
;MKLGDNTFHQCMVDFDLKKLLAKTVTGQAIMASYNDRGLSPKCQGYLTNIVICNFFDIDIKLVLIITVRLTNDILSQVANAIVELFPKECKEVYFSAPVPKRYSKTNTAGIARENAKCYPKRIPLKTIKEEVEMNLMLIESDFEELYKDKVCMLFEHWPSTFESVLEVSKNKKPTNGILFELLNGGKLKKDSEDVIKFLVLFETVSNNASKVVKKGGKTYWKPTVAESQEGFILHVKAPSNIHDAIEAKRTKMASFGMTVQPYIIIVGPTFYDIQTVHLYIHDILYTVPTLLKAVDVCFKSFIVFDLQYPLEAEHIWFLIQWIIYDIHLKSDKKLPQIFQLHNQIKNQKSV
;
A
#
# COMPACT_ATOMS: atom_id res chain seq x y z
N MET A 1 -16.27 -30.15 4.10
CA MET A 1 -16.04 -30.60 2.71
C MET A 1 -14.83 -29.83 2.19
N LYS A 2 -13.70 -30.51 1.94
CA LYS A 2 -12.44 -29.90 1.51
C LYS A 2 -12.61 -29.35 0.08
N LEU A 3 -12.74 -28.04 -0.06
CA LEU A 3 -12.78 -27.34 -1.35
C LEU A 3 -11.42 -26.73 -1.74
N GLY A 4 -10.34 -27.07 -1.02
CA GLY A 4 -9.00 -26.47 -1.20
C GLY A 4 -8.13 -27.09 -2.30
N ASP A 5 -8.35 -28.35 -2.69
CA ASP A 5 -7.39 -29.06 -3.55
C ASP A 5 -7.71 -28.94 -5.06
N ASN A 6 -8.97 -28.77 -5.46
CA ASN A 6 -9.36 -28.77 -6.88
C ASN A 6 -9.11 -27.43 -7.61
N THR A 7 -9.15 -26.29 -6.92
CA THR A 7 -8.87 -24.96 -7.49
C THR A 7 -7.38 -24.65 -7.56
N PHE A 8 -6.57 -25.24 -6.66
CA PHE A 8 -5.11 -25.19 -6.69
C PHE A 8 -4.53 -25.83 -7.95
N HIS A 9 -5.14 -26.91 -8.43
CA HIS A 9 -4.74 -27.55 -9.68
C HIS A 9 -5.08 -26.69 -10.90
N GLN A 10 -6.23 -26.00 -10.91
CA GLN A 10 -6.67 -25.21 -12.05
C GLN A 10 -5.81 -23.97 -12.33
N CYS A 11 -5.29 -23.29 -11.29
CA CYS A 11 -4.45 -22.10 -11.46
C CYS A 11 -3.02 -22.41 -11.94
N MET A 12 -2.56 -23.64 -11.72
CA MET A 12 -1.20 -24.10 -12.05
C MET A 12 -1.13 -24.84 -13.40
N VAL A 13 -2.24 -25.37 -13.91
CA VAL A 13 -2.29 -26.01 -15.24
C VAL A 13 -2.05 -25.00 -16.38
N ASP A 14 -2.22 -23.69 -16.14
CA ASP A 14 -2.13 -22.63 -17.15
C ASP A 14 -0.91 -21.68 -17.02
N PHE A 15 0.08 -21.96 -16.14
CA PHE A 15 1.26 -21.09 -16.02
C PHE A 15 2.22 -21.26 -17.21
N ASP A 16 2.02 -20.45 -18.24
CA ASP A 16 2.89 -20.38 -19.42
C ASP A 16 3.83 -19.16 -19.34
N LEU A 17 5.08 -19.40 -18.94
CA LEU A 17 6.11 -18.38 -18.83
C LEU A 17 6.41 -17.69 -20.17
N LYS A 18 6.37 -18.42 -21.28
CA LYS A 18 6.66 -17.86 -22.61
C LYS A 18 5.56 -16.88 -23.02
N LYS A 19 4.30 -17.25 -22.81
CA LYS A 19 3.14 -16.37 -23.03
C LYS A 19 3.18 -15.16 -22.09
N LEU A 20 3.63 -15.33 -20.85
CA LEU A 20 3.81 -14.21 -19.92
C LEU A 20 4.85 -13.20 -20.43
N LEU A 21 6.03 -13.67 -20.82
CA LEU A 21 7.09 -12.79 -21.33
C LEU A 21 6.69 -12.09 -22.62
N ALA A 22 5.91 -12.74 -23.48
CA ALA A 22 5.41 -12.13 -24.71
C ALA A 22 4.49 -10.91 -24.47
N LYS A 23 3.90 -10.74 -23.29
CA LYS A 23 3.00 -9.61 -22.97
C LYS A 23 3.72 -8.29 -22.75
N THR A 24 5.03 -8.31 -22.49
CA THR A 24 5.80 -7.10 -22.14
C THR A 24 6.97 -6.92 -23.11
N VAL A 25 7.26 -5.67 -23.45
CA VAL A 25 8.43 -5.34 -24.30
C VAL A 25 9.72 -5.83 -23.64
N THR A 26 9.83 -5.70 -22.32
CA THR A 26 10.96 -6.20 -21.54
C THR A 26 11.07 -7.73 -21.59
N GLY A 27 9.96 -8.46 -21.48
CA GLY A 27 9.94 -9.92 -21.60
C GLY A 27 10.34 -10.40 -22.99
N GLN A 28 9.87 -9.71 -24.04
CA GLN A 28 10.31 -9.97 -25.42
C GLN A 28 11.81 -9.72 -25.62
N ALA A 29 12.34 -8.64 -25.03
CA ALA A 29 13.77 -8.35 -25.07
C ALA A 29 14.60 -9.40 -24.32
N ILE A 30 14.11 -9.92 -23.19
CA ILE A 30 14.76 -11.02 -22.45
C ILE A 30 14.85 -12.26 -23.33
N MET A 31 13.74 -12.66 -23.96
CA MET A 31 13.70 -13.81 -24.87
C MET A 31 14.68 -13.64 -26.03
N ALA A 32 14.77 -12.44 -26.61
CA ALA A 32 15.69 -12.15 -27.71
C ALA A 32 17.17 -12.07 -27.28
N SER A 33 17.44 -11.71 -26.02
CA SER A 33 18.80 -11.56 -25.49
C SER A 33 19.46 -12.86 -25.03
N TYR A 34 18.67 -13.93 -24.90
CA TYR A 34 19.17 -15.25 -24.51
C TYR A 34 20.10 -15.81 -25.59
N ASN A 35 21.30 -16.23 -25.17
CA ASN A 35 22.34 -16.73 -26.06
C ASN A 35 23.11 -17.89 -25.42
N ASP A 36 24.23 -18.27 -26.04
CA ASP A 36 25.00 -19.42 -25.59
C ASP A 36 25.60 -19.32 -24.18
N ARG A 37 25.64 -18.13 -23.59
CA ARG A 37 26.11 -17.86 -22.23
C ARG A 37 24.99 -17.78 -21.21
N GLY A 38 23.74 -18.03 -21.60
CA GLY A 38 22.57 -17.83 -20.74
C GLY A 38 22.11 -16.38 -20.69
N LEU A 39 21.28 -16.04 -19.70
CA LEU A 39 20.81 -14.67 -19.48
C LEU A 39 21.85 -13.85 -18.71
N SER A 40 21.96 -12.57 -19.07
CA SER A 40 22.78 -11.64 -18.29
C SER A 40 22.20 -11.42 -16.88
N PRO A 41 23.02 -11.06 -15.89
CA PRO A 41 22.57 -10.69 -14.55
C PRO A 41 21.36 -9.75 -14.50
N LYS A 42 21.39 -8.74 -15.39
CA LYS A 42 20.36 -7.72 -15.51
C LYS A 42 19.07 -8.30 -16.08
N CYS A 43 19.17 -9.16 -17.09
CA CYS A 43 18.02 -9.84 -17.69
C CYS A 43 17.39 -10.85 -16.72
N GLN A 44 18.22 -11.58 -15.96
CA GLN A 44 17.76 -12.47 -14.89
C GLN A 44 16.95 -11.70 -13.85
N GLY A 45 17.39 -10.50 -13.44
CA GLY A 45 16.65 -9.62 -12.54
C GLY A 45 15.32 -9.11 -13.10
N TYR A 46 15.27 -8.73 -14.39
CA TYR A 46 14.02 -8.33 -15.02
C TYR A 46 13.03 -9.49 -15.22
N LEU A 47 13.51 -10.67 -15.60
CA LEU A 47 12.70 -11.89 -15.72
C LEU A 47 12.01 -12.21 -14.40
N THR A 48 12.83 -12.21 -13.35
CA THR A 48 12.47 -12.38 -11.95
C THR A 48 11.38 -11.38 -11.52
N ASN A 49 11.52 -10.10 -11.88
CA ASN A 49 10.52 -9.07 -11.60
C ASN A 49 9.20 -9.31 -12.36
N ILE A 50 9.24 -9.63 -13.65
CA ILE A 50 8.05 -9.90 -14.47
C ILE A 50 7.25 -11.08 -13.91
N VAL A 51 7.95 -12.16 -13.54
CA VAL A 51 7.34 -13.35 -12.94
C VAL A 51 6.66 -13.01 -11.63
N ILE A 52 7.34 -12.25 -10.76
CA ILE A 52 6.76 -11.76 -9.51
C ILE A 52 5.52 -10.91 -9.74
N CYS A 53 5.59 -9.91 -10.62
CA CYS A 53 4.47 -9.02 -10.87
C CYS A 53 3.26 -9.81 -11.39
N ASN A 54 3.47 -10.84 -12.20
CA ASN A 54 2.40 -11.73 -12.64
C ASN A 54 1.76 -12.51 -11.48
N PHE A 55 2.55 -13.03 -10.54
CA PHE A 55 1.98 -13.69 -9.36
C PHE A 55 1.24 -12.71 -8.45
N PHE A 56 1.71 -11.47 -8.31
CA PHE A 56 0.97 -10.43 -7.58
C PHE A 56 -0.32 -10.01 -8.30
N ASP A 57 -0.30 -9.86 -9.62
CA ASP A 57 -1.49 -9.54 -10.42
C ASP A 57 -2.52 -10.69 -10.41
N ILE A 58 -2.05 -11.94 -10.38
CA ILE A 58 -2.89 -13.13 -10.24
C ILE A 58 -3.44 -13.23 -8.81
N ASP A 59 -2.61 -13.01 -7.78
CA ASP A 59 -3.03 -12.97 -6.38
C ASP A 59 -4.12 -11.90 -6.19
N ILE A 60 -3.96 -10.70 -6.78
CA ILE A 60 -4.98 -9.63 -6.76
C ILE A 60 -6.28 -10.05 -7.45
N LYS A 61 -6.21 -10.80 -8.56
CA LYS A 61 -7.41 -11.31 -9.26
C LYS A 61 -8.09 -12.48 -8.53
N LEU A 62 -7.33 -13.32 -7.81
CA LEU A 62 -7.83 -14.49 -7.08
C LEU A 62 -8.24 -14.18 -5.63
N VAL A 63 -7.82 -13.06 -5.05
CA VAL A 63 -8.29 -12.55 -3.74
C VAL A 63 -9.82 -12.37 -3.69
N LEU A 64 -10.49 -12.30 -4.84
CA LEU A 64 -11.96 -12.36 -4.92
C LEU A 64 -12.57 -13.75 -4.62
N ILE A 65 -11.78 -14.84 -4.60
CA ILE A 65 -12.31 -16.21 -4.46
C ILE A 65 -11.51 -17.10 -3.47
N ILE A 66 -10.16 -17.11 -3.43
CA ILE A 66 -9.37 -17.94 -2.49
C ILE A 66 -7.99 -17.30 -2.25
N THR A 67 -7.48 -17.30 -1.00
CA THR A 67 -6.10 -16.91 -0.67
C THR A 67 -5.09 -17.95 -1.19
N VAL A 68 -4.51 -17.72 -2.37
CA VAL A 68 -3.39 -18.52 -2.86
C VAL A 68 -2.11 -18.06 -2.15
N ARG A 69 -1.53 -18.92 -1.32
CA ARG A 69 -0.20 -18.68 -0.73
C ARG A 69 0.86 -19.11 -1.74
N LEU A 70 1.87 -18.27 -1.98
CA LEU A 70 3.09 -18.65 -2.70
C LEU A 70 3.89 -19.66 -1.87
N THR A 71 3.62 -20.95 -2.09
CA THR A 71 4.32 -22.04 -1.41
C THR A 71 5.68 -22.31 -2.04
N ASN A 72 6.57 -22.99 -1.30
CA ASN A 72 7.86 -23.44 -1.84
C ASN A 72 7.69 -24.32 -3.09
N ASP A 73 6.60 -25.07 -3.19
CA ASP A 73 6.30 -25.91 -4.34
C ASP A 73 6.00 -25.07 -5.59
N ILE A 74 5.24 -23.97 -5.45
CA ILE A 74 4.96 -23.04 -6.55
C ILE A 74 6.27 -22.40 -7.03
N LEU A 75 7.10 -21.90 -6.12
CA LEU A 75 8.38 -21.28 -6.47
C LEU A 75 9.34 -22.28 -7.16
N SER A 76 9.34 -23.53 -6.71
CA SER A 76 10.10 -24.62 -7.34
C SER A 76 9.62 -24.91 -8.77
N GLN A 77 8.30 -24.89 -9.00
CA GLN A 77 7.70 -25.09 -10.32
C GLN A 77 7.99 -23.92 -11.27
N VAL A 78 7.90 -22.69 -10.77
CA VAL A 78 8.28 -21.49 -11.54
C VAL A 78 9.74 -21.54 -11.95
N ALA A 79 10.63 -21.92 -11.02
CA ALA A 79 12.05 -22.08 -11.34
C ALA A 79 12.27 -23.19 -12.37
N ASN A 80 11.49 -24.29 -12.33
CA ASN A 80 11.53 -25.32 -13.37
C ASN A 80 11.09 -24.78 -14.73
N ALA A 81 10.00 -24.02 -14.79
CA ALA A 81 9.51 -23.41 -16.04
C ALA A 81 10.51 -22.40 -16.64
N ILE A 82 11.26 -21.68 -15.78
CA ILE A 82 12.36 -20.81 -16.22
C ILE A 82 13.48 -21.62 -16.85
N VAL A 83 13.91 -22.72 -16.22
CA VAL A 83 14.96 -23.59 -16.77
C VAL A 83 14.48 -24.30 -18.04
N GLU A 84 13.21 -24.66 -18.13
CA GLU A 84 12.63 -25.25 -19.34
C GLU A 84 12.66 -24.27 -20.53
N LEU A 85 12.32 -23.00 -20.28
CA LEU A 85 12.35 -21.96 -21.31
C LEU A 85 13.78 -21.47 -21.62
N PHE A 86 14.67 -21.51 -20.62
CA PHE A 86 16.06 -21.10 -20.71
C PHE A 86 17.00 -22.19 -20.15
N PRO A 87 17.32 -23.24 -20.95
CA PRO A 87 18.03 -24.43 -20.46
C PRO A 87 19.42 -24.23 -19.84
N LYS A 88 20.05 -23.07 -20.06
CA LYS A 88 21.36 -22.72 -19.48
C LYS A 88 21.25 -22.00 -18.14
N GLU A 89 20.04 -21.66 -17.71
CA GLU A 89 19.78 -21.10 -16.39
C GLU A 89 19.86 -22.17 -15.31
N CYS A 90 20.21 -21.75 -14.10
CA CYS A 90 20.36 -22.62 -12.94
C CYS A 90 19.18 -22.40 -11.99
N LYS A 91 18.50 -23.48 -11.59
CA LYS A 91 17.29 -23.41 -10.76
C LYS A 91 17.53 -22.65 -9.45
N GLU A 92 18.70 -22.87 -8.84
CA GLU A 92 19.13 -22.29 -7.57
C GLU A 92 19.26 -20.76 -7.62
N VAL A 93 19.44 -20.19 -8.82
CA VAL A 93 19.46 -18.73 -9.05
C VAL A 93 18.10 -18.11 -8.76
N TYR A 94 17.02 -18.84 -9.01
CA TYR A 94 15.64 -18.36 -8.90
C TYR A 94 14.94 -18.88 -7.65
N PHE A 95 15.28 -20.09 -7.20
CA PHE A 95 14.70 -20.69 -6.00
C PHE A 95 15.70 -21.63 -5.30
N SER A 96 15.89 -21.39 -4.00
CA SER A 96 16.62 -22.29 -3.10
C SER A 96 15.70 -22.76 -1.98
N ALA A 97 15.59 -24.07 -1.79
CA ALA A 97 14.75 -24.64 -0.75
C ALA A 97 15.26 -24.29 0.67
N PRO A 98 14.39 -24.22 1.69
CA PRO A 98 14.81 -23.94 3.07
C PRO A 98 15.84 -24.96 3.56
N VAL A 99 17.00 -24.49 4.03
CA VAL A 99 18.02 -25.34 4.65
C VAL A 99 17.74 -25.46 6.15
N PRO A 100 17.50 -26.67 6.70
CA PRO A 100 17.30 -26.85 8.13
C PRO A 100 18.52 -26.37 8.94
N LYS A 101 18.30 -25.68 10.07
CA LYS A 101 19.35 -25.08 10.91
C LYS A 101 20.52 -26.01 11.26
N ARG A 102 20.26 -27.32 11.40
CA ARG A 102 21.26 -28.36 11.70
C ARG A 102 22.27 -28.63 10.57
N TYR A 103 22.00 -28.18 9.34
CA TYR A 103 22.82 -28.44 8.15
C TYR A 103 23.44 -27.17 7.54
N SER A 104 23.32 -26.02 8.20
CA SER A 104 23.82 -24.73 7.70
C SER A 104 25.34 -24.69 7.51
N LYS A 105 26.08 -25.47 8.31
CA LYS A 105 27.56 -25.53 8.28
C LYS A 105 28.12 -26.45 7.19
N THR A 106 27.37 -27.44 6.73
CA THR A 106 27.86 -28.50 5.83
C THR A 106 27.30 -28.41 4.41
N ASN A 107 26.13 -27.79 4.20
CA ASN A 107 25.48 -27.63 2.89
C ASN A 107 25.49 -26.17 2.40
N THR A 108 26.63 -25.48 2.50
CA THR A 108 26.83 -24.28 1.67
C THR A 108 26.96 -24.77 0.22
N ALA A 109 26.03 -24.40 -0.67
CA ALA A 109 26.09 -24.78 -2.08
C ALA A 109 27.50 -24.49 -2.63
N GLY A 110 28.15 -25.50 -3.24
CA GLY A 110 29.58 -25.46 -3.61
C GLY A 110 29.99 -24.26 -4.46
N ILE A 111 29.04 -23.62 -5.15
CA ILE A 111 29.25 -22.41 -5.97
C ILE A 111 29.55 -21.16 -5.11
N ALA A 112 29.15 -21.14 -3.82
CA ALA A 112 29.33 -19.98 -2.95
C ALA A 112 30.77 -19.78 -2.44
N ARG A 113 31.64 -20.81 -2.51
CA ARG A 113 33.02 -20.70 -2.00
C ARG A 113 34.05 -20.26 -3.04
N GLU A 114 33.85 -20.52 -4.33
CA GLU A 114 34.85 -20.21 -5.36
C GLU A 114 34.65 -18.86 -6.07
N ASN A 115 33.43 -18.30 -6.09
CA ASN A 115 33.14 -17.07 -6.85
C ASN A 115 32.79 -15.83 -6.01
N ALA A 116 33.25 -15.80 -4.75
CA ALA A 116 33.00 -14.68 -3.83
C ALA A 116 33.63 -13.33 -4.24
N LYS A 117 34.34 -13.24 -5.38
CA LYS A 117 35.02 -12.01 -5.83
C LYS A 117 34.29 -11.18 -6.89
N CYS A 118 33.24 -11.67 -7.57
CA CYS A 118 32.67 -10.92 -8.70
C CYS A 118 31.14 -11.01 -8.90
N TYR A 119 30.33 -11.01 -7.85
CA TYR A 119 28.88 -10.77 -8.01
C TYR A 119 28.37 -9.70 -7.02
N PRO A 120 27.68 -8.65 -7.49
CA PRO A 120 26.89 -7.82 -6.59
C PRO A 120 25.86 -8.72 -5.91
N LYS A 121 25.76 -8.64 -4.57
CA LYS A 121 24.83 -9.40 -3.74
C LYS A 121 23.43 -9.32 -4.35
N ARG A 122 22.98 -10.39 -5.03
CA ARG A 122 21.62 -10.48 -5.56
C ARG A 122 20.71 -11.02 -4.48
N ILE A 123 19.64 -10.29 -4.18
CA ILE A 123 18.68 -10.62 -3.14
C ILE A 123 17.59 -11.51 -3.79
N PRO A 124 17.34 -12.74 -3.30
CA PRO A 124 16.32 -13.63 -3.85
C PRO A 124 14.90 -13.06 -3.75
N LEU A 125 14.02 -13.51 -4.64
CA LEU A 125 12.61 -13.08 -4.70
C LEU A 125 11.82 -13.25 -3.41
N LYS A 126 12.10 -14.34 -2.72
CA LYS A 126 11.53 -14.65 -1.42
C LYS A 126 11.92 -13.62 -0.37
N THR A 127 13.17 -13.14 -0.40
CA THR A 127 13.73 -12.19 0.57
C THR A 127 13.15 -10.78 0.39
N ILE A 128 12.93 -10.31 -0.84
CA ILE A 128 12.35 -8.97 -1.09
C ILE A 128 10.86 -8.93 -0.72
N LYS A 129 10.11 -9.99 -1.02
CA LYS A 129 8.69 -10.11 -0.63
C LYS A 129 8.54 -10.24 0.89
N GLU A 130 9.36 -11.08 1.51
CA GLU A 130 9.39 -11.23 2.97
C GLU A 130 9.77 -9.90 3.63
N GLU A 131 10.75 -9.14 3.15
CA GLU A 131 11.11 -7.83 3.72
C GLU A 131 9.97 -6.80 3.64
N VAL A 132 9.26 -6.69 2.50
CA VAL A 132 8.20 -5.68 2.31
C VAL A 132 6.92 -6.01 3.10
N GLU A 133 6.48 -7.27 3.09
CA GLU A 133 5.32 -7.72 3.89
C GLU A 133 5.66 -7.75 5.40
N MET A 134 6.89 -8.13 5.76
CA MET A 134 7.37 -8.11 7.15
C MET A 134 7.43 -6.68 7.69
N ASN A 135 7.77 -5.68 6.88
CA ASN A 135 7.79 -4.28 7.34
C ASN A 135 6.40 -3.74 7.72
N LEU A 136 5.36 -4.05 6.94
CA LEU A 136 4.00 -3.67 7.33
C LEU A 136 3.52 -4.47 8.54
N MET A 137 3.78 -5.78 8.59
CA MET A 137 3.44 -6.61 9.75
C MET A 137 4.16 -6.15 11.04
N LEU A 138 5.38 -5.61 10.92
CA LEU A 138 6.12 -5.08 12.06
C LEU A 138 5.45 -3.81 12.60
N ILE A 139 5.03 -2.88 11.73
CA ILE A 139 4.26 -1.70 12.15
C ILE A 139 2.99 -2.12 12.90
N GLU A 140 2.30 -3.15 12.40
CA GLU A 140 1.10 -3.65 13.06
C GLU A 140 1.38 -4.29 14.41
N SER A 141 2.42 -5.11 14.50
CA SER A 141 2.86 -5.76 15.74
C SER A 141 3.30 -4.74 16.79
N ASP A 142 4.08 -3.74 16.38
CA ASP A 142 4.55 -2.67 17.27
C ASP A 142 3.37 -1.83 17.76
N PHE A 143 2.39 -1.54 16.89
CA PHE A 143 1.16 -0.87 17.30
C PHE A 143 0.33 -1.71 18.27
N GLU A 144 0.21 -3.02 18.02
CA GLU A 144 -0.50 -3.95 18.92
C GLU A 144 0.18 -4.01 20.28
N GLU A 145 1.51 -3.96 20.35
CA GLU A 145 2.23 -3.88 21.63
C GLU A 145 1.88 -2.62 22.42
N LEU A 146 1.77 -1.47 21.74
CA LEU A 146 1.40 -0.19 22.34
C LEU A 146 -0.10 -0.11 22.72
N TYR A 147 -0.99 -0.68 21.90
CA TYR A 147 -2.44 -0.53 22.00
C TYR A 147 -3.20 -1.82 21.63
N LYS A 148 -3.06 -2.86 22.45
CA LYS A 148 -3.60 -4.22 22.22
C LYS A 148 -5.10 -4.26 21.92
N ASP A 149 -5.89 -3.45 22.59
CA ASP A 149 -7.35 -3.39 22.46
C ASP A 149 -7.82 -2.51 21.29
N LYS A 150 -6.89 -1.89 20.54
CA LYS A 150 -7.22 -0.89 19.53
C LYS A 150 -6.87 -1.27 18.10
N VAL A 151 -6.38 -2.50 17.87
CA VAL A 151 -5.86 -2.95 16.56
C VAL A 151 -6.89 -2.88 15.43
N CYS A 152 -8.17 -3.15 15.74
CA CYS A 152 -9.26 -3.23 14.75
C CYS A 152 -10.20 -2.00 14.74
N MET A 153 -9.90 -0.97 15.54
CA MET A 153 -10.81 0.17 15.79
C MET A 153 -11.28 0.87 14.51
N LEU A 154 -10.40 1.00 13.51
CA LEU A 154 -10.81 1.60 12.24
C LEU A 154 -11.90 0.81 11.54
N PHE A 155 -11.76 -0.51 11.44
CA PHE A 155 -12.74 -1.35 10.74
C PHE A 155 -14.06 -1.44 11.49
N GLU A 156 -14.00 -1.47 12.82
CA GLU A 156 -15.18 -1.58 13.69
C GLU A 156 -15.97 -0.27 13.75
N HIS A 157 -15.29 0.87 13.90
CA HIS A 157 -15.95 2.13 14.16
C HIS A 157 -16.17 3.00 12.92
N TRP A 158 -15.39 2.82 11.84
CA TRP A 158 -15.47 3.68 10.64
C TRP A 158 -16.89 3.84 10.08
N PRO A 159 -17.68 2.77 9.85
CA PRO A 159 -19.01 2.91 9.28
C PRO A 159 -19.92 3.79 10.15
N SER A 160 -19.97 3.53 11.47
CA SER A 160 -20.80 4.28 12.40
C SER A 160 -20.33 5.73 12.57
N THR A 161 -19.01 5.95 12.63
CA THR A 161 -18.42 7.28 12.79
C THR A 161 -18.69 8.15 11.58
N PHE A 162 -18.59 7.60 10.36
CA PHE A 162 -18.92 8.34 9.14
C PHE A 162 -20.37 8.84 9.17
N GLU A 163 -21.33 7.98 9.51
CA GLU A 163 -22.75 8.36 9.60
C GLU A 163 -23.00 9.41 10.68
N SER A 164 -22.42 9.25 11.87
CA SER A 164 -22.55 10.26 12.94
C SER A 164 -21.96 11.62 12.53
N VAL A 165 -20.79 11.63 11.88
CA VAL A 165 -20.20 12.89 11.38
C VAL A 165 -21.11 13.52 10.34
N LEU A 166 -21.65 12.73 9.40
CA LEU A 166 -22.61 13.23 8.42
C LEU A 166 -23.83 13.84 9.10
N GLU A 167 -24.41 13.17 10.08
CA GLU A 167 -25.59 13.65 10.81
C GLU A 167 -25.35 14.97 11.53
N VAL A 168 -24.24 15.07 12.28
CA VAL A 168 -23.85 16.32 12.94
C VAL A 168 -23.59 17.43 11.90
N SER A 169 -23.10 17.06 10.72
CA SER A 169 -22.79 17.98 9.64
C SER A 169 -23.96 18.34 8.74
N LYS A 170 -25.16 17.74 8.87
CA LYS A 170 -26.35 18.05 8.03
C LYS A 170 -26.71 19.54 8.00
N ASN A 171 -26.32 20.29 9.02
CA ASN A 171 -26.51 21.75 9.10
C ASN A 171 -25.48 22.57 8.30
N LYS A 172 -24.39 21.95 7.84
CA LYS A 172 -23.40 22.53 6.93
C LYS A 172 -23.69 22.03 5.52
N LYS A 173 -24.12 22.93 4.62
CA LYS A 173 -24.36 22.55 3.22
C LYS A 173 -23.06 22.00 2.62
N PRO A 174 -23.05 20.77 2.08
CA PRO A 174 -21.90 20.30 1.34
C PRO A 174 -21.72 21.16 0.09
N THR A 175 -20.47 21.47 -0.22
CA THR A 175 -20.16 22.34 -1.37
C THR A 175 -20.30 21.56 -2.68
N ASN A 176 -20.18 20.22 -2.64
CA ASN A 176 -20.13 19.36 -3.81
C ASN A 176 -21.22 18.27 -3.77
N GLY A 177 -22.42 18.61 -4.26
CA GLY A 177 -23.57 17.68 -4.29
C GLY A 177 -23.30 16.37 -5.04
N ILE A 178 -22.35 16.39 -5.98
CA ILE A 178 -21.97 15.23 -6.82
C ILE A 178 -21.44 14.07 -5.98
N LEU A 179 -20.61 14.32 -4.95
CA LEU A 179 -20.07 13.24 -4.12
C LEU A 179 -21.18 12.53 -3.32
N PHE A 180 -22.16 13.30 -2.84
CA PHE A 180 -23.32 12.75 -2.13
C PHE A 180 -24.25 11.98 -3.07
N GLU A 181 -24.47 12.47 -4.30
CA GLU A 181 -25.22 11.74 -5.32
C GLU A 181 -24.54 10.41 -5.68
N LEU A 182 -23.20 10.40 -5.78
CA LEU A 182 -22.44 9.17 -6.04
C LEU A 182 -22.56 8.15 -4.90
N LEU A 183 -22.52 8.59 -3.64
CA LEU A 183 -22.77 7.71 -2.48
C LEU A 183 -24.18 7.13 -2.49
N ASN A 184 -25.19 7.95 -2.82
CA ASN A 184 -26.59 7.53 -2.85
C ASN A 184 -26.94 6.67 -4.08
N GLY A 185 -26.16 6.75 -5.16
CA GLY A 185 -26.40 6.04 -6.43
C GLY A 185 -26.14 4.52 -6.40
N GLY A 186 -25.56 4.00 -5.33
CA GLY A 186 -25.61 2.56 -4.98
C GLY A 186 -24.83 1.57 -5.87
N LYS A 187 -23.93 2.03 -6.76
CA LYS A 187 -23.15 1.14 -7.67
C LYS A 187 -21.65 1.38 -7.63
N LEU A 188 -21.06 1.47 -6.45
CA LEU A 188 -19.62 1.66 -6.28
C LEU A 188 -18.96 0.38 -5.78
N LYS A 189 -17.73 0.12 -6.26
CA LYS A 189 -16.84 -0.83 -5.61
C LYS A 189 -16.54 -0.36 -4.19
N LYS A 190 -16.25 -1.28 -3.28
CA LYS A 190 -16.04 -0.96 -1.86
C LYS A 190 -14.96 0.09 -1.63
N ASP A 191 -13.79 -0.04 -2.28
CA ASP A 191 -12.72 0.95 -2.15
C ASP A 191 -13.11 2.32 -2.73
N SER A 192 -13.83 2.35 -3.85
CA SER A 192 -14.35 3.58 -4.44
C SER A 192 -15.34 4.28 -3.50
N GLU A 193 -16.22 3.51 -2.86
CA GLU A 193 -17.15 4.01 -1.84
C GLU A 193 -16.38 4.62 -0.66
N ASP A 194 -15.40 3.90 -0.12
CA ASP A 194 -14.59 4.38 1.00
C ASP A 194 -13.77 5.63 0.63
N VAL A 195 -13.23 5.72 -0.60
CA VAL A 195 -12.56 6.93 -1.11
C VAL A 195 -13.52 8.11 -1.05
N ILE A 196 -14.72 7.97 -1.61
CA ILE A 196 -15.69 9.06 -1.64
C ILE A 196 -16.12 9.45 -0.22
N LYS A 197 -16.30 8.48 0.70
CA LYS A 197 -16.59 8.76 2.11
C LYS A 197 -15.50 9.62 2.75
N PHE A 198 -14.22 9.31 2.55
CA PHE A 198 -13.13 10.15 3.03
C PHE A 198 -13.12 11.53 2.36
N LEU A 199 -13.36 11.63 1.04
CA LEU A 199 -13.43 12.92 0.36
C LEU A 199 -14.56 13.81 0.90
N VAL A 200 -15.73 13.23 1.16
CA VAL A 200 -16.88 13.91 1.79
C VAL A 200 -16.55 14.37 3.21
N LEU A 201 -15.74 13.60 3.95
CA LEU A 201 -15.29 13.98 5.29
C LEU A 201 -14.50 15.31 5.26
N PHE A 202 -13.66 15.54 4.25
CA PHE A 202 -12.94 16.81 4.09
C PHE A 202 -13.84 18.00 3.75
N GLU A 203 -15.01 17.77 3.16
CA GLU A 203 -15.98 18.84 2.90
C GLU A 203 -16.82 19.19 4.14
N THR A 204 -17.06 18.21 5.01
CA THR A 204 -17.91 18.35 6.19
C THR A 204 -17.12 18.83 7.43
N VAL A 205 -15.88 18.36 7.58
CA VAL A 205 -14.99 18.72 8.67
C VAL A 205 -14.07 19.86 8.25
N SER A 206 -14.30 21.04 8.81
CA SER A 206 -13.59 22.25 8.41
C SER A 206 -12.10 22.19 8.76
N ASN A 207 -11.24 22.43 7.76
CA ASN A 207 -9.80 22.52 7.97
C ASN A 207 -9.40 23.90 8.57
N ASN A 208 -9.02 23.90 9.84
CA ASN A 208 -8.46 25.06 10.54
C ASN A 208 -6.93 25.03 10.62
N ALA A 209 -6.25 24.38 9.66
CA ALA A 209 -4.79 24.34 9.59
C ALA A 209 -4.19 25.75 9.68
N SER A 210 -3.13 25.86 10.47
CA SER A 210 -2.34 27.07 10.63
C SER A 210 -1.64 27.41 9.31
N LYS A 211 -1.48 28.70 9.03
CA LYS A 211 -0.73 29.16 7.85
C LYS A 211 0.75 28.76 8.00
N VAL A 212 1.33 28.16 6.97
CA VAL A 212 2.75 27.83 6.91
C VAL A 212 3.47 28.79 5.96
N VAL A 213 4.69 29.18 6.31
CA VAL A 213 5.49 30.14 5.54
C VAL A 213 6.42 29.38 4.60
N LYS A 214 6.47 29.79 3.33
CA LYS A 214 7.40 29.20 2.35
C LYS A 214 8.86 29.55 2.70
N LYS A 215 9.78 28.61 2.43
CA LYS A 215 11.22 28.83 2.64
C LYS A 215 11.69 30.02 1.79
N GLY A 216 12.26 31.05 2.44
CA GLY A 216 12.70 32.31 1.78
C GLY A 216 11.75 33.52 1.93
N GLY A 217 10.55 33.34 2.51
CA GLY A 217 9.72 34.43 3.02
C GLY A 217 8.76 35.13 2.04
N LYS A 218 7.75 35.79 2.64
CA LYS A 218 6.55 36.52 2.14
C LYS A 218 5.31 35.72 1.71
N THR A 219 5.43 34.45 1.31
CA THR A 219 4.26 33.64 0.91
C THR A 219 3.77 32.72 2.02
N TYR A 220 2.48 32.79 2.31
CA TYR A 220 1.80 31.90 3.25
C TYR A 220 1.02 30.85 2.47
N TRP A 221 1.03 29.62 2.97
CA TRP A 221 0.21 28.53 2.48
C TRP A 221 -0.76 28.10 3.57
N LYS A 222 -2.04 28.05 3.20
CA LYS A 222 -3.08 27.37 3.97
C LYS A 222 -3.68 26.34 3.02
N PRO A 223 -3.62 25.03 3.33
CA PRO A 223 -4.18 24.00 2.48
C PRO A 223 -5.64 24.29 2.15
N THR A 224 -5.98 24.24 0.87
CA THR A 224 -7.39 24.23 0.41
C THR A 224 -8.04 22.87 0.71
N VAL A 225 -9.36 22.74 0.56
CA VAL A 225 -10.05 21.44 0.72
C VAL A 225 -9.49 20.40 -0.25
N ALA A 226 -9.26 20.77 -1.51
CA ALA A 226 -8.67 19.88 -2.51
C ALA A 226 -7.25 19.45 -2.13
N GLU A 227 -6.41 20.39 -1.67
CA GLU A 227 -5.07 20.04 -1.17
C GLU A 227 -5.11 19.19 0.11
N SER A 228 -6.14 19.35 0.94
CA SER A 228 -6.36 18.54 2.13
C SER A 228 -6.71 17.09 1.76
N GLN A 229 -7.60 16.93 0.79
CA GLN A 229 -7.96 15.63 0.20
C GLN A 229 -6.73 14.95 -0.41
N GLU A 230 -5.96 15.66 -1.24
CA GLU A 230 -4.72 15.15 -1.87
C GLU A 230 -3.60 14.88 -0.85
N GLY A 231 -3.58 15.64 0.24
CA GLY A 231 -2.72 15.45 1.40
C GLY A 231 -2.89 14.08 2.05
N PHE A 232 -4.14 13.59 2.06
CA PHE A 232 -4.55 12.31 2.64
C PHE A 232 -4.47 11.16 1.63
N ILE A 233 -5.11 11.34 0.47
CA ILE A 233 -5.18 10.38 -0.63
C ILE A 233 -4.72 11.07 -1.92
N LEU A 234 -3.54 10.73 -2.41
CA LEU A 234 -3.03 11.17 -3.70
C LEU A 234 -3.62 10.31 -4.82
N HIS A 235 -4.44 10.90 -5.68
CA HIS A 235 -5.05 10.19 -6.81
C HIS A 235 -4.18 10.28 -8.06
N VAL A 236 -3.83 9.12 -8.61
CA VAL A 236 -3.06 8.99 -9.85
C VAL A 236 -3.92 8.27 -10.90
N LYS A 237 -4.00 8.82 -12.11
CA LYS A 237 -4.85 8.25 -13.16
C LYS A 237 -4.33 6.97 -13.77
N ALA A 238 -3.00 6.83 -13.85
CA ALA A 238 -2.33 5.69 -14.47
C ALA A 238 -1.10 5.27 -13.65
N PRO A 239 -0.79 3.97 -13.54
CA PRO A 239 0.36 3.48 -12.77
C PRO A 239 1.70 4.10 -13.21
N SER A 240 1.84 4.43 -14.50
CA SER A 240 3.05 5.06 -15.05
C SER A 240 3.37 6.43 -14.46
N ASN A 241 2.39 7.12 -13.87
CA ASN A 241 2.57 8.46 -13.31
C ASN A 241 2.81 8.48 -11.80
N ILE A 242 2.89 7.32 -11.14
CA ILE A 242 3.08 7.25 -9.68
C ILE A 242 4.38 7.96 -9.26
N HIS A 243 5.49 7.67 -9.95
CA HIS A 243 6.79 8.25 -9.62
C HIS A 243 6.78 9.78 -9.76
N ASP A 244 6.20 10.29 -10.85
CA ASP A 244 6.08 11.73 -11.09
C ASP A 244 5.25 12.41 -10.00
N ALA A 245 4.17 11.76 -9.55
CA ALA A 245 3.30 12.28 -8.50
C ALA A 245 4.01 12.31 -7.13
N ILE A 246 4.80 11.28 -6.81
CA ILE A 246 5.65 11.24 -5.59
C ILE A 246 6.66 12.39 -5.63
N GLU A 247 7.35 12.57 -6.74
CA GLU A 247 8.39 13.60 -6.86
C GLU A 247 7.79 15.02 -6.83
N ALA A 248 6.61 15.22 -7.43
CA ALA A 248 5.87 16.47 -7.32
C ALA A 248 5.50 16.81 -5.87
N LYS A 249 5.01 15.82 -5.11
CA LYS A 249 4.66 16.00 -3.68
C LYS A 249 5.90 16.30 -2.84
N ARG A 250 7.02 15.58 -3.07
CA ARG A 250 8.31 15.85 -2.41
C ARG A 250 8.82 17.25 -2.70
N THR A 251 8.82 17.66 -3.96
CA THR A 251 9.26 18.99 -4.37
C THR A 251 8.39 20.08 -3.72
N LYS A 252 7.06 19.87 -3.66
CA LYS A 252 6.14 20.77 -2.96
C LYS A 252 6.52 20.91 -1.49
N MET A 253 6.67 19.81 -0.75
CA MET A 253 7.01 19.83 0.68
C MET A 253 8.38 20.44 0.96
N ALA A 254 9.39 20.10 0.14
CA ALA A 254 10.72 20.67 0.25
C ALA A 254 10.72 22.19 0.08
N SER A 255 9.83 22.74 -0.77
CA SER A 255 9.67 24.19 -0.94
C SER A 255 9.15 24.91 0.31
N PHE A 256 8.47 24.18 1.21
CA PHE A 256 8.04 24.65 2.53
C PHE A 256 9.01 24.25 3.65
N GLY A 257 10.13 23.60 3.33
CA GLY A 257 11.09 23.11 4.33
C GLY A 257 10.55 21.94 5.16
N MET A 258 9.57 21.22 4.63
CA MET A 258 8.93 20.08 5.28
C MET A 258 9.36 18.77 4.63
N THR A 259 9.32 17.70 5.41
CA THR A 259 9.47 16.34 4.90
C THR A 259 8.11 15.78 4.51
N VAL A 260 8.10 14.85 3.55
CA VAL A 260 6.88 14.11 3.20
C VAL A 260 6.58 13.11 4.30
N GLN A 261 5.39 13.23 4.89
CA GLN A 261 4.87 12.27 5.86
C GLN A 261 4.20 11.10 5.15
N PRO A 262 3.98 9.94 5.80
CA PRO A 262 3.21 8.84 5.24
C PRO A 262 1.88 9.29 4.61
N TYR A 263 1.55 8.73 3.44
CA TYR A 263 0.30 9.02 2.75
C TYR A 263 -0.13 7.89 1.81
N ILE A 264 -1.39 7.93 1.40
CA ILE A 264 -2.01 6.91 0.56
C ILE A 264 -1.99 7.38 -0.89
N ILE A 265 -1.70 6.46 -1.81
CA ILE A 265 -1.79 6.67 -3.25
C ILE A 265 -2.84 5.72 -3.80
N ILE A 266 -3.86 6.26 -4.47
CA ILE A 266 -4.84 5.45 -5.20
C ILE A 266 -4.60 5.59 -6.69
N VAL A 267 -4.75 4.49 -7.42
CA VAL A 267 -4.60 4.46 -8.87
C VAL A 267 -5.89 4.04 -9.53
N GLY A 268 -6.35 4.81 -10.51
CA GLY A 268 -7.54 4.53 -11.29
C GLY A 268 -7.96 5.72 -12.13
N PRO A 269 -8.71 5.54 -13.22
CA PRO A 269 -9.10 6.65 -14.10
C PRO A 269 -9.92 7.73 -13.37
N THR A 270 -10.71 7.33 -12.38
CA THR A 270 -11.62 8.21 -11.61
C THR A 270 -11.71 7.73 -10.15
N PHE A 271 -12.31 8.55 -9.27
CA PHE A 271 -12.56 8.17 -7.87
C PHE A 271 -13.59 7.04 -7.69
N TYR A 272 -14.40 6.75 -8.71
CA TYR A 272 -15.40 5.69 -8.69
C TYR A 272 -14.90 4.37 -9.29
N ASP A 273 -13.74 4.36 -9.94
CA ASP A 273 -13.09 3.16 -10.48
C ASP A 273 -11.64 3.06 -10.00
N ILE A 274 -11.47 2.72 -8.73
CA ILE A 274 -10.16 2.45 -8.14
C ILE A 274 -9.69 1.06 -8.58
N GLN A 275 -8.42 0.99 -9.00
CA GLN A 275 -7.77 -0.21 -9.50
C GLN A 275 -6.77 -0.76 -8.48
N THR A 276 -5.91 0.11 -7.92
CA THR A 276 -4.94 -0.28 -6.90
C THR A 276 -4.82 0.79 -5.82
N VAL A 277 -4.47 0.34 -4.61
CA VAL A 277 -4.19 1.19 -3.46
C VAL A 277 -2.76 0.93 -3.00
N HIS A 278 -2.02 1.99 -2.77
CA HIS A 278 -0.67 1.95 -2.27
C HIS A 278 -0.49 2.85 -1.05
N LEU A 279 0.45 2.49 -0.20
CA LEU A 279 0.87 3.23 0.96
C LEU A 279 2.32 3.63 0.78
N TYR A 280 2.62 4.91 0.95
CA TYR A 280 3.97 5.43 0.82
C TYR A 280 4.51 5.80 2.21
N ILE A 281 5.55 5.09 2.65
CA ILE A 281 6.20 5.27 3.96
C ILE A 281 7.71 5.23 3.76
N HIS A 282 8.44 6.24 4.25
CA HIS A 282 9.91 6.29 4.23
C HIS A 282 10.53 5.91 2.87
N ASP A 283 10.03 6.53 1.80
CA ASP A 283 10.49 6.30 0.42
C ASP A 283 10.20 4.91 -0.17
N ILE A 284 9.43 4.09 0.53
CA ILE A 284 8.99 2.77 0.08
C ILE A 284 7.50 2.84 -0.27
N LEU A 285 7.15 2.26 -1.42
CA LEU A 285 5.78 2.14 -1.90
C LEU A 285 5.27 0.70 -1.66
N TYR A 286 4.28 0.56 -0.80
CA TYR A 286 3.64 -0.70 -0.45
C TYR A 286 2.31 -0.82 -1.19
N THR A 287 1.97 -1.99 -1.72
CA THR A 287 0.62 -2.24 -2.25
C THR A 287 -0.24 -2.86 -1.16
N VAL A 288 -1.44 -2.33 -0.97
CA VAL A 288 -2.32 -2.68 0.15
C VAL A 288 -3.68 -3.14 -0.40
N PRO A 289 -4.33 -4.17 0.18
CA PRO A 289 -5.51 -4.80 -0.42
C PRO A 289 -6.75 -3.91 -0.48
N THR A 290 -6.91 -2.97 0.45
CA THR A 290 -8.08 -2.08 0.51
C THR A 290 -7.68 -0.68 0.94
N LEU A 291 -8.50 0.31 0.61
CA LEU A 291 -8.30 1.69 1.08
C LEU A 291 -8.32 1.76 2.59
N LEU A 292 -9.31 1.12 3.23
CA LEU A 292 -9.44 1.19 4.68
C LEU A 292 -8.23 0.56 5.38
N LYS A 293 -7.65 -0.50 4.79
CA LYS A 293 -6.38 -1.06 5.29
C LYS A 293 -5.20 -0.12 5.09
N ALA A 294 -5.15 0.62 3.99
CA ALA A 294 -4.10 1.62 3.78
C ALA A 294 -4.22 2.76 4.82
N VAL A 295 -5.43 3.21 5.14
CA VAL A 295 -5.67 4.21 6.19
C VAL A 295 -5.26 3.67 7.57
N ASP A 296 -5.64 2.43 7.88
CA ASP A 296 -5.28 1.73 9.12
C ASP A 296 -3.76 1.71 9.34
N VAL A 297 -3.03 1.16 8.37
CA VAL A 297 -1.57 1.02 8.49
C VAL A 297 -0.87 2.37 8.41
N CYS A 298 -1.37 3.31 7.61
CA CYS A 298 -0.84 4.69 7.58
C CYS A 298 -0.98 5.36 8.96
N PHE A 299 -2.17 5.26 9.58
CA PHE A 299 -2.39 5.79 10.92
C PHE A 299 -1.43 5.18 11.94
N LYS A 300 -1.35 3.84 11.97
CA LYS A 300 -0.45 3.10 12.87
C LYS A 300 1.00 3.50 12.68
N SER A 301 1.42 3.76 11.43
CA SER A 301 2.79 4.21 11.15
C SER A 301 3.12 5.56 11.79
N PHE A 302 2.16 6.50 11.90
CA PHE A 302 2.42 7.76 12.59
C PHE A 302 2.66 7.54 14.08
N ILE A 303 1.89 6.64 14.71
CA ILE A 303 1.98 6.36 16.14
C ILE A 303 3.27 5.59 16.47
N VAL A 304 3.55 4.51 15.74
CA VAL A 304 4.72 3.64 15.99
C VAL A 304 6.03 4.39 15.78
N PHE A 305 6.10 5.25 14.76
CA PHE A 305 7.31 6.00 14.44
C PHE A 305 7.35 7.42 15.04
N ASP A 306 6.37 7.79 15.89
CA ASP A 306 6.23 9.14 16.48
C ASP A 306 6.33 10.27 15.43
N LEU A 307 5.66 10.08 14.30
CA LEU A 307 5.67 11.00 13.17
C LEU A 307 4.58 12.07 13.33
N GLN A 308 4.83 13.23 12.74
CA GLN A 308 3.84 14.28 12.63
C GLN A 308 2.85 13.96 11.51
N TYR A 309 1.57 14.30 11.69
CA TYR A 309 0.60 14.19 10.60
C TYR A 309 0.92 15.17 9.47
N PRO A 310 0.58 14.83 8.21
CA PRO A 310 0.66 15.78 7.11
C PRO A 310 -0.24 16.99 7.39
N LEU A 311 0.33 18.18 7.25
CA LEU A 311 -0.34 19.45 7.59
C LEU A 311 -1.69 19.60 6.86
N GLU A 312 -1.75 19.17 5.60
CA GLU A 312 -2.95 19.30 4.78
C GLU A 312 -4.14 18.52 5.34
N ALA A 313 -3.88 17.35 5.92
CA ALA A 313 -4.88 16.41 6.39
C ALA A 313 -4.88 16.19 7.90
N GLU A 314 -4.14 17.01 8.65
CA GLU A 314 -3.94 16.89 10.11
C GLU A 314 -5.26 16.72 10.87
N HIS A 315 -6.27 17.53 10.56
CA HIS A 315 -7.59 17.49 11.19
C HIS A 315 -8.34 16.15 11.01
N ILE A 316 -8.17 15.49 9.87
CA ILE A 316 -8.78 14.17 9.62
C ILE A 316 -8.00 13.07 10.34
N TRP A 317 -6.67 13.17 10.40
CA TRP A 317 -5.87 12.24 11.19
C TRP A 317 -6.18 12.32 12.69
N PHE A 318 -6.37 13.52 13.24
CA PHE A 318 -6.84 13.67 14.63
C PHE A 318 -8.27 13.17 14.83
N LEU A 319 -9.15 13.27 13.82
CA LEU A 319 -10.48 12.65 13.89
C LEU A 319 -10.35 11.13 14.01
N ILE A 320 -9.49 10.50 13.18
CA ILE A 320 -9.20 9.06 13.27
C ILE A 320 -8.61 8.72 14.65
N GLN A 321 -7.62 9.50 15.12
CA GLN A 321 -6.98 9.26 16.40
C GLN A 321 -7.96 9.35 17.59
N TRP A 322 -8.70 10.45 17.71
CA TRP A 322 -9.51 10.76 18.88
C TRP A 322 -10.89 10.11 18.87
N ILE A 323 -11.53 9.98 17.70
CA ILE A 323 -12.92 9.52 17.62
C ILE A 323 -12.99 8.02 17.29
N ILE A 324 -12.12 7.54 16.41
CA ILE A 324 -12.15 6.14 15.96
C ILE A 324 -11.32 5.27 16.89
N TYR A 325 -10.06 5.65 17.13
CA TYR A 325 -9.13 4.90 17.98
C TYR A 325 -9.18 5.28 19.46
N ASP A 326 -9.80 6.42 19.81
CA ASP A 326 -9.85 6.94 21.18
C ASP A 326 -8.45 7.07 21.83
N ILE A 327 -7.43 7.42 21.04
CA ILE A 327 -6.05 7.60 21.51
C ILE A 327 -5.81 9.09 21.75
N HIS A 328 -5.41 9.45 22.98
CA HIS A 328 -5.11 10.84 23.34
C HIS A 328 -3.69 10.94 23.90
N LEU A 329 -2.83 11.68 23.21
CA LEU A 329 -1.45 11.91 23.62
C LEU A 329 -1.31 13.28 24.29
N LYS A 330 -0.35 13.40 25.21
CA LYS A 330 -0.07 14.69 25.88
C LYS A 330 0.49 15.74 24.91
N SER A 331 1.16 15.29 23.86
CA SER A 331 1.72 16.10 22.78
C SER A 331 0.69 16.48 21.71
N ASP A 332 -0.55 16.00 21.82
CA ASP A 332 -1.59 16.25 20.83
C ASP A 332 -1.83 17.76 20.65
N LYS A 333 -1.91 18.16 19.38
CA LYS A 333 -2.29 19.52 19.04
C LYS A 333 -3.75 19.76 19.40
N LYS A 334 -4.03 20.87 20.07
CA LYS A 334 -5.40 21.25 20.40
C LYS A 334 -6.14 21.73 19.15
N LEU A 335 -7.11 20.95 18.70
CA LEU A 335 -8.00 21.27 17.60
C LEU A 335 -9.44 21.41 18.13
N PRO A 336 -9.87 22.62 18.53
CA PRO A 336 -11.19 22.84 19.15
C PRO A 336 -12.34 22.31 18.30
N GLN A 337 -12.25 22.42 16.97
CA GLN A 337 -13.29 21.92 16.07
C GLN A 337 -13.46 20.40 16.13
N ILE A 338 -12.36 19.64 16.25
CA ILE A 338 -12.44 18.17 16.35
C ILE A 338 -12.92 17.78 17.75
N PHE A 339 -12.50 18.51 18.78
CA PHE A 339 -13.00 18.31 20.14
C PHE A 339 -14.51 18.57 20.25
N GLN A 340 -15.02 19.63 19.63
CA GLN A 340 -16.45 19.92 19.56
C GLN A 340 -17.22 18.81 18.82
N LEU A 341 -16.71 18.39 17.67
CA LEU A 341 -17.30 17.30 16.88
C LEU A 341 -17.35 15.99 17.69
N HIS A 342 -16.25 15.66 18.38
CA HIS A 342 -16.16 14.48 19.24
C HIS A 342 -17.24 14.48 20.33
N ASN A 343 -17.44 15.61 21.01
CA ASN A 343 -18.49 15.75 22.02
C ASN A 343 -19.90 15.64 21.43
N GLN A 344 -20.13 16.23 20.25
CA GLN A 344 -21.43 16.12 19.56
C GLN A 344 -21.77 14.66 19.21
N ILE A 345 -20.79 13.91 18.69
CA ILE A 345 -20.97 12.49 18.37
C ILE A 345 -21.19 11.64 19.62
N LYS A 346 -20.46 11.90 20.71
CA LYS A 346 -20.65 11.19 22.00
C LYS A 346 -22.06 11.43 22.57
N ASN A 347 -22.57 12.64 22.46
CA ASN A 347 -23.91 12.98 22.94
C ASN A 347 -25.01 12.31 22.11
N GLN A 348 -24.82 12.09 20.81
CA GLN A 348 -25.78 11.35 19.96
C GLN A 348 -25.89 9.88 20.36
N LYS A 349 -24.78 9.24 20.74
CA LYS A 349 -24.75 7.82 21.14
C LYS A 349 -25.32 7.55 22.54
N SER A 350 -25.60 8.60 23.33
CA SER A 350 -26.09 8.52 24.70
C SER A 350 -27.62 8.71 24.82
N VAL A 351 -28.30 8.85 23.68
CA VAL A 351 -29.76 8.94 23.51
C VAL A 351 -30.22 7.68 22.79
#